data_AF-A0A5J4L959-F1
#
_entry.id   AF-A0A5J4L959-F1
#
_cell.length_a   1.000
_cell.length_b   1.000
_cell.length_c   1.000
_cell.angle_alpha   90.00
_cell.angle_beta   90.00
_cell.angle_gamma   90.00
#
_symmetry.space_group_name_H-M   'P 1'
#
loop_
_entity.id
_entity.type
_entity.pdbx_description
1 polymer ?
#
loop_
_entity_poly.entity_id
_entity_poly.type
_entity_poly.pdbx_seq_one_letter_code
_entity_poly.pdbx_strand_id
1 'polypeptide(L)'
;METDPVAKPNRRTQNRHATPGNACTHFMKYGMTCDEYDRLRLRAAGRCELCKTPEKKTVRGSLVIDHFEGGGVFFVRGLLCDKCNAVMSRHDRTTTWGPSSLPWVEQAQTYHRNAFGAPSAEELQLAEECIRSRKPYAVRDRIMPKPPPSPRVPHIRLDREIPAIAEKLRVNLTSEQVGQLIELLSKRR
;
A
#
# COMPACT_ATOMS: atom_id res chain seq x y z
N MET A 1 -1.22 -4.42 -40.42
CA MET A 1 -0.63 -3.24 -39.75
C MET A 1 0.20 -3.77 -38.60
N GLU A 2 1.50 -3.93 -38.82
CA GLU A 2 2.45 -4.25 -37.76
C GLU A 2 2.52 -3.04 -36.83
N THR A 3 2.19 -3.24 -35.55
CA THR A 3 2.31 -2.21 -34.52
C THR A 3 3.77 -2.12 -34.12
N ASP A 4 4.41 -1.00 -34.43
CA ASP A 4 5.75 -0.69 -33.92
C ASP A 4 5.80 -0.86 -32.39
N PRO A 5 6.88 -1.44 -31.82
CA PRO A 5 7.00 -1.61 -30.39
C PRO A 5 7.05 -0.23 -29.71
N VAL A 6 5.99 0.11 -28.97
CA VAL A 6 5.93 1.33 -28.16
C VAL A 6 7.13 1.34 -27.22
N ALA A 7 8.05 2.28 -27.44
CA ALA A 7 9.26 2.43 -26.63
C ALA A 7 8.89 2.55 -25.14
N LYS A 8 9.48 1.70 -24.29
CA LYS A 8 9.19 1.71 -22.86
C LYS A 8 9.58 3.08 -22.26
N PRO A 9 8.69 3.73 -21.49
CA PRO A 9 8.97 5.05 -20.94
C PRO A 9 10.20 5.04 -20.02
N ASN A 10 11.09 6.00 -20.21
CA ASN A 10 12.33 6.11 -19.42
C ASN A 10 12.00 6.46 -17.97
N ARG A 11 12.39 5.61 -17.02
CA ARG A 11 12.14 5.83 -15.58
C ARG A 11 12.68 7.17 -15.06
N ARG A 12 13.77 7.68 -15.64
CA ARG A 12 14.38 8.96 -15.24
C ARG A 12 13.53 10.18 -15.61
N THR A 13 12.60 10.05 -16.57
CA THR A 13 11.73 11.15 -17.02
C THR A 13 10.37 11.17 -16.32
N GLN A 14 10.07 10.15 -15.51
CA GLN A 14 8.78 10.00 -14.84
C GLN A 14 8.83 10.53 -13.39
N ASN A 15 9.15 11.81 -13.23
CA ASN A 15 9.39 12.46 -11.93
C ASN A 15 8.62 13.78 -11.69
N ARG A 16 7.75 14.20 -12.62
CA ARG A 16 7.02 15.50 -12.58
C ARG A 16 6.21 15.74 -11.30
N HIS A 17 5.69 14.68 -10.70
CA HIS A 17 4.84 14.71 -9.49
C HIS A 17 5.57 14.24 -8.22
N ALA A 18 6.87 13.99 -8.31
CA ALA A 18 7.69 13.57 -7.18
C ALA A 18 8.47 14.75 -6.60
N THR A 19 9.02 14.56 -5.40
CA THR A 19 10.07 15.46 -4.91
C THR A 19 11.32 15.35 -5.80
N PRO A 20 12.11 16.44 -5.95
CA PRO A 20 13.31 16.41 -6.78
C PRO A 20 14.23 15.23 -6.43
N GLY A 21 14.70 14.52 -7.46
CA GLY A 21 15.56 13.33 -7.32
C GLY A 21 14.82 11.99 -7.19
N ASN A 22 13.48 11.98 -7.06
CA ASN A 22 12.68 10.76 -6.99
C ASN A 22 11.84 10.53 -8.25
N ALA A 23 11.55 9.27 -8.57
CA ALA A 23 10.52 8.93 -9.55
C ALA A 23 9.11 9.03 -8.93
N CYS A 24 8.11 9.28 -9.76
CA CYS A 24 6.72 9.38 -9.32
C CYS A 24 6.19 8.05 -8.79
N THR A 25 5.48 8.10 -7.66
CA THR A 25 4.84 6.92 -7.07
C THR A 25 3.85 6.27 -8.03
N HIS A 26 3.12 7.05 -8.85
CA HIS A 26 2.18 6.49 -9.82
C HIS A 26 2.86 5.64 -10.89
N PHE A 27 4.09 6.00 -11.26
CA PHE A 27 4.91 5.24 -12.19
C PHE A 27 5.48 3.99 -11.54
N MET A 28 6.04 4.12 -10.33
CA MET A 28 6.66 3.01 -9.63
C MET A 28 5.66 1.93 -9.17
N LYS A 29 4.45 2.34 -8.78
CA LYS A 29 3.43 1.41 -8.24
C LYS A 29 2.42 0.92 -9.26
N TYR A 30 2.02 1.79 -10.21
CA TYR A 30 0.92 1.48 -11.13
C TYR A 30 1.37 1.46 -12.60
N GLY A 31 2.67 1.62 -12.87
CA GLY A 31 3.19 1.65 -14.23
C GLY A 31 2.75 2.86 -15.05
N MET A 32 2.09 3.85 -14.44
CA MET A 32 1.54 5.01 -15.15
C MET A 32 2.60 6.08 -15.40
N THR A 33 2.73 6.52 -16.64
CA THR A 33 3.49 7.71 -17.00
C THR A 33 2.90 8.98 -16.36
N CYS A 34 3.69 10.07 -16.31
CA CYS A 34 3.23 11.37 -15.83
C CYS A 34 2.08 11.90 -16.67
N ASP A 35 2.12 11.71 -17.99
CA ASP A 35 1.07 12.19 -18.88
C ASP A 35 -0.23 11.37 -18.73
N GLU A 36 -0.15 10.07 -18.50
CA GLU A 36 -1.30 9.25 -18.10
C GLU A 36 -1.89 9.70 -16.77
N TYR A 37 -1.04 9.98 -15.80
CA TYR A 37 -1.49 10.46 -14.50
C TYR A 37 -2.16 11.84 -14.61
N ASP A 38 -1.63 12.75 -15.43
CA ASP A 38 -2.22 14.06 -15.68
C ASP A 38 -3.59 13.94 -16.37
N ARG A 39 -3.71 13.05 -17.36
CA ARG A 39 -5.01 12.73 -17.97
C ARG A 39 -6.01 12.17 -16.95
N LEU A 40 -5.54 11.30 -16.05
CA LEU A 40 -6.37 10.77 -14.97
C LEU A 40 -6.82 11.89 -14.00
N ARG A 41 -5.91 12.81 -13.62
CA ARG A 41 -6.23 13.97 -12.77
C ARG A 41 -7.23 14.91 -13.43
N LEU A 42 -7.07 15.17 -14.73
CA LEU A 42 -8.00 15.98 -15.52
C LEU A 42 -9.38 15.34 -15.59
N ARG A 43 -9.46 14.03 -15.88
CA ARG A 43 -10.72 13.27 -15.90
C ARG A 43 -11.47 13.36 -14.57
N ALA A 44 -10.75 13.24 -13.45
CA ALA A 44 -11.36 13.33 -12.13
C ALA A 44 -11.79 14.76 -11.75
N ALA A 45 -11.28 15.79 -12.43
CA ALA A 45 -11.57 17.20 -12.19
C ALA A 45 -11.45 17.61 -10.70
N GLY A 46 -10.44 17.07 -10.01
CA GLY A 46 -10.19 17.31 -8.58
C GLY A 46 -11.27 16.78 -7.64
N ARG A 47 -12.07 15.79 -8.06
CA ARG A 47 -13.18 15.19 -7.30
C ARG A 47 -13.10 13.67 -7.33
N CYS A 48 -13.61 13.03 -6.27
CA CYS A 48 -13.79 11.58 -6.25
C CYS A 48 -14.69 11.15 -7.41
N GLU A 49 -14.25 10.21 -8.24
CA GLU A 49 -15.02 9.78 -9.41
C GLU A 49 -16.31 9.03 -9.05
N LEU A 50 -16.41 8.47 -7.84
CA LEU A 50 -17.59 7.77 -7.34
C LEU A 50 -18.60 8.71 -6.66
N CYS A 51 -18.21 9.41 -5.59
CA CYS A 51 -19.12 10.26 -4.81
C CYS A 51 -19.07 11.77 -5.14
N LYS A 52 -18.20 12.19 -6.07
CA LYS A 52 -18.04 13.59 -6.53
C LYS A 52 -17.58 14.61 -5.47
N THR A 53 -17.25 14.15 -4.26
CA THR A 53 -16.66 14.99 -3.21
C THR A 53 -15.33 15.58 -3.70
N PRO A 54 -15.13 16.91 -3.59
CA PRO A 54 -13.86 17.56 -3.91
C PRO A 54 -12.71 16.99 -3.07
N GLU A 55 -11.54 16.83 -3.70
CA GLU A 55 -10.31 16.33 -3.07
C GLU A 55 -10.00 17.04 -1.73
N LYS A 56 -10.08 18.38 -1.72
CA LYS A 56 -9.84 19.22 -0.55
C LYS A 56 -10.82 18.99 0.61
N LYS A 57 -11.99 18.39 0.34
CA LYS A 57 -13.03 18.07 1.33
C LYS A 57 -12.98 16.60 1.79
N THR A 58 -12.08 15.80 1.23
CA THR A 58 -11.85 14.42 1.70
C THR A 58 -11.06 14.43 3.00
N VAL A 59 -11.16 13.36 3.80
CA VAL A 59 -10.44 13.26 5.09
C VAL A 59 -8.93 13.37 4.90
N ARG A 60 -8.41 12.80 3.81
CA ARG A 60 -6.98 12.83 3.47
C ARG A 60 -6.55 14.13 2.78
N GLY A 61 -7.48 14.98 2.36
CA GLY A 61 -7.20 16.14 1.51
C GLY A 61 -6.60 15.78 0.14
N SER A 62 -6.63 14.50 -0.25
CA SER A 62 -6.05 13.96 -1.49
C SER A 62 -6.86 12.75 -1.98
N LEU A 63 -6.90 12.55 -3.30
CA LEU A 63 -7.50 11.36 -3.92
C LEU A 63 -6.47 10.24 -4.05
N VAL A 64 -6.94 9.00 -3.99
CA VAL A 64 -6.14 7.79 -4.17
C VAL A 64 -6.35 7.21 -5.57
N ILE A 65 -5.28 6.66 -6.15
CA ILE A 65 -5.35 5.91 -7.42
C ILE A 65 -5.93 4.53 -7.09
N ASP A 66 -7.15 4.30 -7.56
CA ASP A 66 -7.84 3.04 -7.41
C ASP A 66 -7.63 2.17 -8.67
N HIS A 67 -7.43 0.88 -8.45
CA HIS A 67 -7.04 -0.08 -9.48
C HIS A 67 -7.60 -1.46 -9.14
N PHE A 68 -7.78 -2.28 -10.18
CA PHE A 68 -8.00 -3.71 -10.03
C PHE A 68 -6.70 -4.46 -10.28
N GLU A 69 -6.41 -5.45 -9.44
CA GLU A 69 -5.30 -6.38 -9.61
C GLU A 69 -5.78 -7.77 -9.20
N GLY A 70 -5.79 -8.73 -10.12
CA GLY A 70 -6.23 -10.10 -9.87
C GLY A 70 -6.41 -10.92 -11.13
N GLY A 71 -6.29 -12.24 -11.04
CA GLY A 71 -6.53 -13.14 -12.18
C GLY A 71 -5.60 -12.92 -13.36
N GLY A 72 -4.40 -12.37 -13.13
CA GLY A 72 -3.46 -12.00 -14.19
C GLY A 72 -3.75 -10.65 -14.87
N VAL A 73 -4.80 -9.94 -14.44
CA VAL A 73 -5.21 -8.65 -15.00
C VAL A 73 -4.87 -7.51 -14.03
N PHE A 74 -4.40 -6.39 -14.58
CA PHE A 74 -4.15 -5.16 -13.86
C PHE A 74 -4.63 -3.96 -14.68
N PHE A 75 -5.45 -3.09 -14.09
CA PHE A 75 -5.80 -1.81 -14.70
C PHE A 75 -6.20 -0.76 -13.65
N VAL A 76 -5.94 0.50 -13.97
CA VAL A 76 -6.34 1.64 -13.14
C VAL A 76 -7.79 2.00 -13.45
N ARG A 77 -8.61 2.08 -12.40
CA ARG A 77 -10.04 2.43 -12.51
C ARG A 77 -10.23 3.93 -12.50
N GLY A 78 -9.56 4.64 -11.59
CA GLY A 78 -9.60 6.10 -11.54
C GLY A 78 -9.12 6.69 -10.20
N LEU A 79 -9.66 7.85 -9.83
CA LEU A 79 -9.33 8.54 -8.56
C LEU A 79 -10.51 8.58 -7.59
N LEU A 80 -10.29 8.09 -6.37
CA LEU A 80 -11.31 8.01 -5.32
C LEU A 80 -10.89 8.71 -4.03
N CYS A 81 -11.87 9.05 -3.18
CA CYS A 81 -11.58 9.33 -1.77
C CYS A 81 -11.39 8.02 -0.99
N ASP A 82 -10.87 8.12 0.24
CA ASP A 82 -10.64 6.99 1.16
C ASP A 82 -11.91 6.15 1.39
N LYS A 83 -13.05 6.79 1.61
CA LYS A 83 -14.34 6.11 1.84
C LYS A 83 -14.80 5.31 0.62
N CYS A 84 -14.72 5.91 -0.57
CA CYS A 84 -15.11 5.25 -1.82
C CYS A 84 -14.11 4.16 -2.23
N ASN A 85 -12.82 4.33 -1.92
CA ASN A 85 -11.83 3.27 -2.12
C ASN A 85 -12.17 2.03 -1.27
N ALA A 86 -12.65 2.23 -0.04
CA ALA A 86 -13.13 1.12 0.79
C ALA A 86 -14.40 0.45 0.22
N VAL A 87 -15.25 1.18 -0.50
CA VAL A 87 -16.36 0.59 -1.27
C VAL A 87 -15.82 -0.33 -2.36
N MET A 88 -14.78 0.10 -3.08
CA MET A 88 -14.18 -0.72 -4.14
C MET A 88 -13.52 -2.00 -3.60
N SER A 89 -12.93 -1.97 -2.39
CA SER A 89 -12.46 -3.21 -1.73
C SER A 89 -13.59 -4.25 -1.50
N ARG A 90 -14.83 -3.78 -1.31
CA ARG A 90 -16.00 -4.67 -1.19
C ARG A 90 -16.46 -5.20 -2.54
N HIS A 91 -16.45 -4.34 -3.55
CA HIS A 91 -16.69 -4.74 -4.92
C HIS A 91 -15.69 -5.81 -5.38
N ASP A 92 -14.41 -5.63 -5.07
CA ASP A 92 -13.33 -6.58 -5.37
C ASP A 92 -13.34 -7.85 -4.51
N ARG A 93 -14.31 -7.94 -3.59
CA ARG A 93 -14.50 -9.02 -2.61
C ARG A 93 -13.28 -9.31 -1.76
N THR A 94 -12.40 -8.34 -1.56
CA THR A 94 -11.36 -8.41 -0.53
C THR A 94 -11.94 -8.10 0.86
N THR A 95 -13.11 -7.45 0.90
CA THR A 95 -13.91 -7.20 2.11
C THR A 95 -15.38 -7.53 1.83
N THR A 96 -16.16 -7.90 2.84
CA THR A 96 -17.59 -8.17 2.69
C THR A 96 -18.42 -6.89 2.61
N TRP A 97 -19.51 -6.92 1.85
CA TRP A 97 -20.52 -5.88 1.87
C TRP A 97 -21.24 -5.86 3.22
N GLY A 98 -21.46 -4.66 3.76
CA GLY A 98 -22.34 -4.41 4.91
C GLY A 98 -23.50 -3.48 4.54
N PRO A 99 -24.52 -3.34 5.42
CA PRO A 99 -25.73 -2.57 5.12
C PRO A 99 -25.48 -1.13 4.64
N SER A 100 -24.51 -0.43 5.24
CA SER A 100 -24.15 0.95 4.86
C SER A 100 -23.47 1.07 3.48
N SER A 101 -22.94 -0.04 2.96
CA SER A 101 -22.25 -0.08 1.67
C SER A 101 -23.10 -0.64 0.54
N LEU A 102 -24.16 -1.40 0.83
CA LEU A 102 -25.03 -2.00 -0.19
C LEU A 102 -25.59 -0.99 -1.22
N PRO A 103 -25.97 0.25 -0.85
CA PRO A 103 -26.44 1.23 -1.83
C PRO A 103 -25.43 1.59 -2.92
N TRP A 104 -24.13 1.28 -2.72
CA TRP A 104 -23.06 1.62 -3.65
C TRP A 104 -22.75 0.52 -4.67
N VAL A 105 -23.43 -0.63 -4.62
CA VAL A 105 -23.09 -1.79 -5.46
C VAL A 105 -23.13 -1.44 -6.96
N GLU A 106 -24.22 -0.83 -7.42
CA GLU A 106 -24.40 -0.47 -8.84
C GLU A 106 -23.40 0.62 -9.27
N GLN A 107 -23.15 1.60 -8.40
CA GLN A 107 -22.18 2.67 -8.67
C GLN A 107 -20.75 2.11 -8.76
N ALA A 108 -20.40 1.16 -7.90
CA ALA A 108 -19.10 0.49 -7.92
C ALA A 108 -18.92 -0.36 -9.19
N GLN A 109 -19.95 -1.09 -9.62
CA GLN A 109 -19.95 -1.84 -10.88
C GLN A 109 -19.80 -0.92 -12.09
N THR A 110 -20.55 0.18 -12.12
CA THR A 110 -20.46 1.17 -13.20
C THR A 110 -19.08 1.81 -13.25
N TYR A 111 -18.53 2.15 -12.08
CA TYR A 111 -17.18 2.69 -11.97
C TYR A 111 -16.10 1.69 -12.41
N HIS A 112 -16.23 0.41 -12.05
CA HIS A 112 -15.33 -0.66 -12.50
C HIS A 112 -15.32 -0.79 -14.03
N ARG A 113 -16.49 -0.83 -14.66
CA ARG A 113 -16.62 -0.94 -16.11
C ARG A 113 -16.10 0.30 -16.84
N ASN A 114 -16.20 1.47 -16.23
CA ASN A 114 -15.70 2.73 -16.79
C ASN A 114 -14.23 3.01 -16.44
N ALA A 115 -13.41 1.97 -16.24
CA ALA A 115 -12.01 2.12 -15.83
C ALA A 115 -11.20 3.04 -16.75
N PHE A 116 -10.34 3.88 -16.17
CA PHE A 116 -9.47 4.80 -16.89
C PHE A 116 -8.58 4.12 -17.93
N GLY A 117 -8.03 2.94 -17.60
CA GLY A 117 -7.18 2.18 -18.51
C GLY A 117 -7.88 1.66 -19.76
N ALA A 118 -9.21 1.78 -19.86
CA ALA A 118 -10.03 1.21 -20.91
C ALA A 118 -9.65 -0.26 -21.22
N PRO A 119 -9.67 -1.15 -20.21
CA PRO A 119 -9.34 -2.56 -20.40
C PRO A 119 -10.23 -3.17 -21.48
N SER A 120 -9.69 -4.13 -22.21
CA SER A 120 -10.43 -4.91 -23.20
C SER A 120 -11.62 -5.65 -22.57
N ALA A 121 -12.58 -6.06 -23.39
CA ALA A 121 -13.71 -6.86 -22.93
C ALA A 121 -13.27 -8.17 -22.27
N GLU A 122 -12.20 -8.80 -22.78
CA GLU A 122 -11.61 -10.01 -22.22
C GLU A 122 -10.99 -9.75 -20.83
N GLU A 123 -10.22 -8.66 -20.67
CA GLU A 123 -9.67 -8.28 -19.37
C GLU A 123 -10.75 -7.98 -18.33
N LEU A 124 -11.84 -7.32 -18.73
CA LEU A 124 -13.00 -7.09 -17.86
C LEU A 124 -13.67 -8.40 -17.46
N GLN A 125 -13.86 -9.33 -18.39
CA GLN A 125 -14.45 -10.63 -18.10
C GLN A 125 -13.58 -11.44 -17.11
N LEU A 126 -12.26 -11.47 -17.32
CA LEU A 126 -11.31 -12.11 -16.41
C LEU A 126 -11.33 -11.45 -15.02
N ALA A 127 -11.44 -10.13 -14.96
CA ALA A 127 -11.57 -9.40 -13.70
C ALA A 127 -12.86 -9.77 -12.97
N GLU A 128 -14.00 -9.80 -13.65
CA GLU A 128 -15.29 -10.19 -13.07
C GLU A 128 -15.29 -11.64 -12.59
N GLU A 129 -14.69 -12.55 -13.35
CA GLU A 129 -14.52 -13.95 -12.94
C GLU A 129 -13.61 -14.08 -11.71
N CYS A 130 -12.52 -13.32 -11.66
CA CYS A 130 -11.66 -13.24 -10.50
C CYS A 130 -12.42 -12.72 -9.26
N ILE A 131 -13.18 -11.63 -9.41
CA ILE A 131 -14.00 -11.08 -8.33
C ILE A 131 -15.02 -12.13 -7.84
N ARG A 132 -15.70 -12.82 -8.76
CA ARG A 132 -16.70 -13.85 -8.44
C ARG A 132 -16.09 -15.10 -7.78
N SER A 133 -14.86 -15.46 -8.12
CA SER A 133 -14.16 -16.61 -7.52
C SER A 133 -13.48 -16.28 -6.19
N ARG A 134 -13.20 -14.99 -5.91
CA ARG A 134 -12.62 -14.55 -4.64
C ARG A 134 -13.53 -14.94 -3.48
N LYS A 135 -12.98 -15.76 -2.57
CA LYS A 135 -13.54 -15.92 -1.23
C LYS A 135 -13.24 -14.64 -0.45
N PRO A 136 -14.25 -14.01 0.16
CA PRO A 136 -14.00 -12.84 1.00
C PRO A 136 -13.00 -13.22 2.08
N TYR A 137 -12.01 -12.35 2.29
CA TYR A 137 -10.97 -12.56 3.29
C TYR A 137 -11.62 -12.71 4.67
N ALA A 138 -11.76 -13.94 5.16
CA ALA A 138 -12.24 -14.21 6.50
C ALA A 138 -11.06 -14.07 7.45
N VAL A 139 -11.12 -13.09 8.37
CA VAL A 139 -10.08 -12.88 9.39
C VAL A 139 -9.80 -14.16 10.19
N ARG A 140 -10.78 -15.08 10.29
CA ARG A 140 -10.66 -16.39 10.97
C ARG A 140 -9.72 -17.37 10.27
N ASP A 141 -9.43 -17.19 8.99
CA ASP A 141 -8.49 -18.05 8.24
C ASP A 141 -7.03 -17.68 8.53
N ARG A 142 -6.78 -16.62 9.31
CA ARG A 142 -5.48 -16.38 9.95
C ARG A 142 -5.29 -17.32 11.13
N ILE A 143 -5.02 -18.59 10.86
CA ILE A 143 -3.96 -19.25 11.64
C ILE A 143 -2.65 -18.79 11.01
N MET A 144 -2.28 -17.52 11.23
CA MET A 144 -0.89 -17.15 10.99
C MET A 144 -0.09 -17.90 12.06
N PRO A 145 0.85 -18.78 11.71
CA PRO A 145 1.76 -19.29 12.70
C PRO A 145 2.37 -18.08 13.38
N LYS A 146 2.20 -17.97 14.71
CA LYS A 146 2.88 -16.91 15.46
C LYS A 146 4.36 -17.04 15.08
N PRO A 147 5.00 -15.98 14.56
CA PRO A 147 6.43 -16.05 14.34
C PRO A 147 7.06 -16.47 15.67
N PRO A 148 8.07 -17.36 15.64
CA PRO A 148 8.79 -17.70 16.86
C PRO A 148 9.22 -16.39 17.53
N PRO A 149 9.09 -16.28 18.87
CA PRO A 149 9.52 -15.08 19.57
C PRO A 149 10.98 -14.81 19.17
N SER A 150 11.25 -13.62 18.63
CA SER A 150 12.61 -13.22 18.31
C SER A 150 13.45 -13.33 19.59
N PRO A 151 14.69 -13.85 19.53
CA PRO A 151 15.57 -13.86 20.69
C PRO A 151 15.68 -12.42 21.21
N ARG A 152 15.35 -12.23 22.50
CA ARG A 152 15.41 -10.90 23.12
C ARG A 152 16.89 -10.53 23.28
N VAL A 153 17.40 -9.67 22.40
CA VAL A 153 18.72 -9.05 22.60
C VAL A 153 18.57 -8.03 23.74
N PRO A 154 19.31 -8.17 24.85
CA PRO A 154 19.22 -7.23 25.95
C PRO A 154 19.75 -5.87 25.52
N HIS A 155 18.89 -4.84 25.59
CA HIS A 155 19.26 -3.47 25.29
C HIS A 155 19.53 -2.71 26.60
N ILE A 156 20.79 -2.41 26.88
CA ILE A 156 21.21 -1.66 28.06
C ILE A 156 21.47 -0.22 27.66
N ARG A 157 20.66 0.69 28.21
CA ARG A 157 20.80 2.14 28.00
C ARG A 157 21.88 2.69 28.92
N LEU A 158 22.95 3.24 28.35
CA LEU A 158 24.09 3.81 29.08
C LEU A 158 23.92 5.29 29.44
N ASP A 159 22.81 5.91 29.04
CA ASP A 159 22.46 7.31 29.33
C ASP A 159 21.61 7.45 30.60
N ARG A 160 21.71 6.49 31.52
CA ARG A 160 21.02 6.50 32.81
C ARG A 160 22.03 6.62 33.97
N GLU A 161 21.51 6.88 35.16
CA GLU A 161 22.30 6.86 36.40
C GLU A 161 23.04 5.52 36.56
N ILE A 162 24.29 5.58 37.02
CA ILE A 162 25.19 4.41 37.16
C ILE A 162 24.53 3.24 37.91
N PRO A 163 23.79 3.44 39.01
CA PRO A 163 23.09 2.33 39.70
C PRO A 163 22.06 1.62 38.81
N ALA A 164 21.34 2.35 37.96
CA ALA A 164 20.35 1.79 37.05
C ALA A 164 20.99 1.01 35.90
N ILE A 165 22.16 1.46 35.42
CA ILE A 165 22.96 0.73 34.43
C ILE A 165 23.49 -0.57 35.04
N ALA A 166 24.07 -0.49 36.25
CA ALA A 166 24.62 -1.64 36.96
C ALA A 166 23.56 -2.73 37.22
N GLU A 167 22.36 -2.33 37.63
CA GLU A 167 21.24 -3.27 37.80
C GLU A 167 20.85 -3.96 36.50
N LYS A 168 20.76 -3.21 35.40
CA LYS A 168 20.45 -3.80 34.08
C LYS A 168 21.55 -4.72 33.57
N LEU A 169 22.82 -4.43 33.84
CA LEU A 169 23.93 -5.32 33.52
C LEU A 169 23.81 -6.64 34.30
N ARG A 170 23.53 -6.61 35.61
CA ARG A 170 23.37 -7.82 36.44
C ARG A 170 22.19 -8.69 36.02
N VAL A 171 21.09 -8.07 35.59
CA VAL A 171 19.89 -8.80 35.14
C VAL A 171 20.08 -9.47 33.77
N ASN A 172 20.92 -8.90 32.91
CA ASN A 172 21.02 -9.33 31.51
C ASN A 172 22.33 -10.00 31.12
N LEU A 173 23.36 -9.96 31.97
CA LEU A 173 24.66 -10.56 31.74
C LEU A 173 25.01 -11.56 32.87
N THR A 174 25.72 -12.63 32.51
CA THR A 174 26.29 -13.55 33.50
C THR A 174 27.48 -12.90 34.22
N SER A 175 27.86 -13.45 35.38
CA SER A 175 29.05 -13.00 36.11
C SER A 175 30.33 -13.04 35.27
N GLU A 176 30.45 -14.03 34.38
CA GLU A 176 31.56 -14.16 33.45
C GLU A 176 31.57 -13.04 32.40
N GLN A 177 30.42 -12.74 31.79
CA GLN A 177 30.27 -11.65 30.82
C GLN A 177 30.50 -10.26 31.44
N VAL A 178 30.07 -10.07 32.68
CA VAL A 178 30.37 -8.86 33.46
C VAL A 178 31.88 -8.74 33.69
N GLY A 179 32.56 -9.84 34.02
CA GLY A 179 34.02 -9.87 34.16
C GLY A 179 34.76 -9.47 32.88
N GLN A 180 34.35 -10.05 31.74
CA GLN A 180 34.91 -9.70 30.42
C GLN A 180 34.68 -8.24 30.06
N LEU A 181 33.47 -7.71 30.33
CA LEU A 181 33.16 -6.30 30.09
C LEU A 181 34.05 -5.37 30.94
N ILE A 182 34.24 -5.69 32.22
CA ILE A 182 35.14 -4.94 33.10
C ILE A 182 36.57 -4.97 32.56
N GLU A 183 37.05 -6.14 32.12
CA GLU A 183 38.38 -6.27 31.53
C GLU A 183 38.54 -5.41 30.27
N LEU A 184 37.56 -5.44 29.36
CA LEU A 184 37.55 -4.65 28.12
C LEU A 184 37.53 -3.15 28.40
N LEU A 185 36.79 -2.71 29.41
CA LEU A 185 36.71 -1.29 29.80
C LEU A 185 37.93 -0.82 30.61
N SER A 186 38.59 -1.74 31.32
CA SER A 186 39.76 -1.44 32.15
C SER A 186 41.07 -1.48 31.37
N LYS A 187 41.10 -2.13 30.20
CA LYS A 187 42.20 -2.03 29.25
C LYS A 187 42.25 -0.58 28.73
N ARG A 188 43.21 0.20 29.23
CA ARG A 188 43.53 1.51 28.66
C ARG A 188 43.79 1.36 27.16
N ARG A 189 43.18 2.21 26.35
CA ARG A 189 43.62 2.42 24.96
C ARG A 189 45.03 2.97 24.95
#